data_AF-T1GDG5-F1
#
_entry.id   AF-T1GDG5-F1
#
_cell.length_a   1.000
_cell.length_b   1.000
_cell.length_c   1.000
_cell.angle_alpha   90.00
_cell.angle_beta   90.00
_cell.angle_gamma   90.00
#
_symmetry.space_group_name_H-M   'P 1'
#
loop_
_entity.id
_entity.type
_entity.pdbx_description
1 polymer ?
#
loop_
_entity_poly.entity_id
_entity_poly.type
_entity_poly.pdbx_seq_one_letter_code
_entity_poly.pdbx_strand_id
1 'polypeptide(L)'
;MGIKYLWEYEDIYYPRQMKTGEVGCFLSHYKIWEQMIERGEKEVLVLEDDVKFEPNFITNAMHILKQIREVPNWDFLYFSREDVQFSKEIIVPGTENIVYAEYSYWTVGYVITREGAKKLINSKPLEYLLPVDEYLPIMIRSDHNEDDSIAITKLWLKRVEPLYHNVDFAFDESQKTFYFSKNRVHWSNDRFAHIISLKEEAFQFARRSSTDFVFFCDVDVLLTNPKTLDILIKLNLPIVSPMLISANHLYSNFWALEEEYTIIMSQGVGEFKVSMVHSAVL
;
A
#
# COMPACT_ATOMS: atom_id res chain seq x y z
N MET A 1 10.75 -6.74 25.62
CA MET A 1 10.54 -5.85 24.46
C MET A 1 9.05 -5.83 24.19
N GLY A 2 8.39 -4.68 24.27
CA GLY A 2 6.92 -4.56 24.13
C GLY A 2 6.44 -4.79 22.70
N ILE A 3 6.75 -5.95 22.13
CA ILE A 3 6.35 -6.39 20.79
C ILE A 3 4.83 -6.55 20.79
N LYS A 4 4.15 -5.81 19.91
CA LYS A 4 2.71 -5.98 19.66
C LYS A 4 2.56 -6.61 18.28
N TYR A 5 2.11 -7.86 18.25
CA TYR A 5 1.72 -8.54 17.02
C TYR A 5 0.46 -7.88 16.44
N LEU A 6 0.38 -7.74 15.11
CA LEU A 6 -0.92 -7.57 14.46
C LEU A 6 -1.65 -8.91 14.63
N TRP A 7 -2.81 -8.91 15.26
CA TRP A 7 -3.41 -10.12 15.84
C TRP A 7 -4.00 -11.11 14.82
N GLU A 8 -3.79 -10.92 13.51
CA GLU A 8 -4.38 -11.75 12.43
C GLU A 8 -3.52 -11.84 11.15
N TYR A 9 -2.19 -11.67 11.20
CA TYR A 9 -1.35 -11.83 9.98
C TYR A 9 -1.36 -13.29 9.47
N GLU A 10 -1.72 -13.49 8.21
CA GLU A 10 -1.62 -14.75 7.46
C GLU A 10 -0.85 -14.56 6.15
N ASP A 11 0.15 -15.42 5.91
CA ASP A 11 0.94 -15.49 4.67
C ASP A 11 0.04 -15.85 3.45
N ILE A 12 0.10 -15.03 2.41
CA ILE A 12 -0.78 -15.03 1.22
C ILE A 12 -0.72 -16.36 0.43
N TYR A 13 0.38 -17.11 0.52
CA TYR A 13 0.55 -18.39 -0.19
C TYR A 13 0.32 -19.60 0.72
N TYR A 14 0.51 -19.43 2.02
CA TYR A 14 0.29 -20.47 3.02
C TYR A 14 -0.38 -19.84 4.24
N PRO A 15 -1.72 -19.88 4.38
CA PRO A 15 -2.44 -19.22 5.47
C PRO A 15 -1.95 -19.75 6.82
N ARG A 16 -1.00 -19.01 7.41
CA ARG A 16 -0.32 -19.34 8.65
C ARG A 16 0.17 -18.06 9.30
N GLN A 17 0.12 -18.04 10.62
CA GLN A 17 0.81 -17.04 11.42
C GLN A 17 2.32 -17.11 11.20
N MET A 18 3.02 -15.97 11.35
CA MET A 18 4.48 -15.95 11.39
C MET A 18 5.00 -16.96 12.41
N LYS A 19 5.87 -17.84 11.97
CA LYS A 19 6.59 -18.77 12.84
C LYS A 19 7.47 -17.96 13.79
N THR A 20 7.69 -18.48 15.00
CA THR A 20 8.61 -17.90 15.96
C THR A 20 10.02 -17.69 15.38
N GLY A 21 10.43 -18.52 14.42
CA GLY A 21 11.66 -18.37 13.66
C GLY A 21 11.70 -17.15 12.75
N GLU A 22 10.58 -16.79 12.11
CA GLU A 22 10.48 -15.61 11.23
C GLU A 22 10.51 -14.32 12.05
N VAL A 23 9.88 -14.32 13.23
CA VAL A 23 10.02 -13.23 14.22
C VAL A 23 11.48 -13.09 14.66
N GLY A 24 12.14 -14.22 14.94
CA GLY A 24 13.56 -14.24 15.33
C GLY A 24 14.48 -13.69 14.23
N CYS A 25 14.21 -14.06 12.97
CA CYS A 25 14.93 -13.53 11.81
C CYS A 25 14.75 -12.01 11.71
N PHE A 26 13.49 -11.53 11.72
CA PHE A 26 13.19 -10.10 11.66
C PHE A 26 13.90 -9.29 12.76
N LEU A 27 13.81 -9.75 14.01
CA LEU A 27 14.44 -9.07 15.15
C LEU A 27 15.97 -9.03 15.03
N SER A 28 16.57 -10.03 14.39
CA SER A 28 18.01 -10.08 14.15
C SER A 28 18.42 -8.99 13.15
N HIS A 29 17.69 -8.83 12.04
CA HIS A 29 17.93 -7.73 11.09
C HIS A 29 17.69 -6.37 11.73
N TYR A 30 16.59 -6.20 12.48
CA TYR A 30 16.31 -4.96 13.21
C TYR A 30 17.47 -4.57 14.13
N LYS A 31 18.01 -5.54 14.88
CA LYS A 31 19.15 -5.30 15.77
C LYS A 31 20.41 -4.90 15.02
N ILE A 32 20.63 -5.44 13.81
CA ILE A 32 21.75 -5.04 12.95
C ILE A 32 21.58 -3.57 12.52
N TRP A 33 20.37 -3.14 12.14
CA TRP A 33 20.10 -1.75 11.76
C TRP A 33 20.35 -0.79 12.93
N GLU A 34 19.89 -1.15 14.14
CA GLU A 34 20.17 -0.35 15.35
C GLU A 34 21.68 -0.22 15.58
N GLN A 35 22.40 -1.35 15.57
CA GLN A 35 23.86 -1.36 15.77
C GLN A 35 24.61 -0.57 14.71
N MET A 36 24.17 -0.67 13.44
CA MET A 36 24.73 0.10 12.34
C MET A 36 24.62 1.61 12.59
N ILE A 37 23.45 2.07 13.03
CA ILE A 37 23.21 3.48 13.36
C ILE A 37 24.04 3.91 14.58
N GLU A 38 24.02 3.12 15.65
CA GLU A 38 24.76 3.39 16.89
C GLU A 38 26.28 3.50 16.66
N ARG A 39 26.84 2.60 15.84
CA ARG A 39 28.28 2.57 15.51
C ARG A 39 28.66 3.58 14.43
N GLY A 40 27.68 4.15 13.74
CA GLY A 40 27.91 5.12 12.67
C GLY A 40 28.46 4.51 11.39
N GLU A 41 28.27 3.20 11.17
CA GLU A 41 28.70 2.50 9.96
C GLU A 41 27.99 3.08 8.74
N LYS A 42 28.71 3.28 7.63
CA LYS A 42 28.13 3.89 6.42
C LYS A 42 27.27 2.91 5.63
N GLU A 43 27.73 1.67 5.54
CA GLU A 43 27.13 0.57 4.79
C GLU A 43 27.44 -0.75 5.51
N VAL A 44 26.52 -1.72 5.44
CA VAL A 44 26.71 -3.06 5.99
C VAL A 44 26.17 -4.09 5.00
N LEU A 45 26.95 -5.14 4.75
CA LEU A 45 26.49 -6.37 4.10
C LEU A 45 25.95 -7.32 5.18
N VAL A 46 24.67 -7.65 5.06
CA VAL A 46 23.98 -8.62 5.91
C VAL A 46 23.80 -9.91 5.11
N LEU A 47 24.15 -11.03 5.72
CA LEU A 47 24.03 -12.37 5.14
C LEU A 47 23.45 -13.29 6.21
N GLU A 48 22.43 -14.06 5.84
CA GLU A 48 21.91 -15.15 6.66
C GLU A 48 22.90 -16.34 6.71
N ASP A 49 22.70 -17.23 7.68
CA ASP A 49 23.62 -18.35 7.95
C ASP A 49 23.53 -19.49 6.92
N ASP A 50 22.48 -19.51 6.11
CA ASP A 50 22.24 -20.50 5.06
C ASP A 50 22.63 -20.03 3.65
N VAL A 51 23.29 -18.86 3.54
CA VAL A 51 23.75 -18.34 2.24
C VAL A 51 24.77 -19.28 1.59
N LYS A 52 24.60 -19.49 0.27
CA LYS A 52 25.55 -20.24 -0.56
C LYS A 52 26.22 -19.30 -1.55
N PHE A 53 27.54 -19.31 -1.56
CA PHE A 53 28.32 -18.46 -2.45
C PHE A 53 28.69 -19.18 -3.74
N GLU A 54 28.42 -18.53 -4.87
CA GLU A 54 28.92 -18.94 -6.17
C GLU A 54 30.45 -18.70 -6.28
N PRO A 55 31.15 -19.43 -7.16
CA PRO A 55 32.54 -19.12 -7.48
C PRO A 55 32.72 -17.65 -7.88
N ASN A 56 33.76 -17.00 -7.37
CA ASN A 56 34.06 -15.57 -7.58
C ASN A 56 33.05 -14.60 -6.93
N PHE A 57 32.23 -15.04 -5.97
CA PHE A 57 31.30 -14.16 -5.24
C PHE A 57 31.93 -12.83 -4.81
N ILE A 58 33.11 -12.87 -4.18
CA ILE A 58 33.78 -11.65 -3.68
C ILE A 58 34.08 -10.66 -4.82
N THR A 59 34.60 -11.15 -5.94
CA THR A 59 34.92 -10.32 -7.10
C THR A 59 33.64 -9.69 -7.68
N ASN A 60 32.58 -10.48 -7.81
CA ASN A 60 31.30 -10.02 -8.33
C ASN A 60 30.63 -9.02 -7.37
N ALA A 61 30.66 -9.30 -6.08
CA ALA A 61 30.17 -8.42 -5.02
C ALA A 61 30.86 -7.05 -5.05
N MET A 62 32.19 -7.03 -5.14
CA MET A 62 32.95 -5.77 -5.25
C MET A 62 32.62 -5.02 -6.54
N HIS A 63 32.43 -5.73 -7.65
CA HIS A 63 32.05 -5.12 -8.92
C HIS A 63 30.66 -4.46 -8.85
N ILE A 64 29.66 -5.16 -8.29
CA ILE A 64 28.31 -4.63 -8.08
C ILE A 64 28.35 -3.44 -7.12
N LEU A 65 29.08 -3.55 -6.00
CA LEU A 65 29.19 -2.47 -5.03
C LEU A 65 29.89 -1.23 -5.58
N LYS A 66 30.81 -1.40 -6.52
CA LYS A 66 31.42 -0.27 -7.23
C LYS A 66 30.37 0.45 -8.09
N GLN A 67 29.52 -0.29 -8.81
CA GLN A 67 28.48 0.30 -9.65
C GLN A 67 27.41 1.02 -8.83
N ILE A 68 26.85 0.39 -7.79
CA ILE A 68 25.76 0.99 -7.01
C ILE A 68 26.20 2.27 -6.29
N ARG A 69 27.46 2.36 -5.85
CA ARG A 69 27.98 3.55 -5.16
C ARG A 69 28.09 4.79 -6.06
N GLU A 70 28.09 4.62 -7.38
CA GLU A 70 28.00 5.72 -8.35
C GLU A 70 26.55 6.20 -8.55
N VAL A 71 25.56 5.39 -8.16
CA VAL A 71 24.14 5.74 -8.23
C VAL A 71 23.81 6.68 -7.07
N PRO A 72 23.23 7.87 -7.31
CA PRO A 72 22.86 8.78 -6.24
C PRO A 72 21.66 8.24 -5.45
N ASN A 73 21.67 8.46 -4.13
CA ASN A 73 20.53 8.19 -3.23
C ASN A 73 20.04 6.73 -3.17
N TRP A 74 20.91 5.74 -3.36
CA TRP A 74 20.55 4.34 -3.07
C TRP A 74 20.63 4.06 -1.57
N ASP A 75 19.77 3.16 -1.09
CA ASP A 75 19.68 2.82 0.33
C ASP A 75 19.77 1.32 0.63
N PHE A 76 19.33 0.49 -0.30
CA PHE A 76 19.20 -0.94 -0.12
C PHE A 76 19.49 -1.67 -1.43
N LEU A 77 20.26 -2.75 -1.38
CA LEU A 77 20.65 -3.56 -2.51
C LEU A 77 20.54 -5.04 -2.16
N TYR A 78 19.66 -5.76 -2.84
CA TYR A 78 19.58 -7.22 -2.72
C TYR A 78 20.82 -7.89 -3.32
N PHE A 79 21.38 -8.82 -2.56
CA PHE A 79 22.44 -9.74 -3.02
C PHE A 79 21.88 -11.14 -3.27
N SER A 80 20.80 -11.49 -2.58
CA SER A 80 20.02 -12.70 -2.80
C SER A 80 18.56 -12.38 -2.54
N ARG A 81 17.72 -12.74 -3.51
CA ARG A 81 16.26 -12.64 -3.47
C ARG A 81 15.67 -13.70 -4.39
N GLU A 82 14.45 -14.12 -4.12
CA GLU A 82 13.62 -14.87 -5.09
C GLU A 82 12.76 -13.87 -5.85
N ASP A 83 12.99 -13.81 -7.16
CA ASP A 83 12.21 -12.98 -8.08
C ASP A 83 10.84 -13.61 -8.31
N VAL A 84 9.78 -12.94 -7.83
CA VAL A 84 8.42 -13.39 -8.10
C VAL A 84 7.96 -12.68 -9.37
N GLN A 85 8.19 -13.32 -10.52
CA GLN A 85 8.02 -12.72 -11.86
C GLN A 85 6.57 -12.35 -12.18
N PHE A 86 6.17 -11.15 -11.78
CA PHE A 86 4.92 -10.51 -12.20
C PHE A 86 5.10 -9.55 -13.38
N SER A 87 6.32 -9.01 -13.58
CA SER A 87 6.65 -8.05 -14.63
C SER A 87 8.15 -8.09 -14.99
N LYS A 88 8.56 -7.33 -16.02
CA LYS A 88 9.96 -7.24 -16.46
C LYS A 88 10.66 -6.11 -15.70
N GLU A 89 11.67 -6.47 -14.91
CA GLU A 89 12.48 -5.50 -14.16
C GLU A 89 13.33 -4.60 -15.08
N ILE A 90 13.57 -3.37 -14.62
CA ILE A 90 14.28 -2.33 -15.36
C ILE A 90 15.69 -2.16 -14.78
N ILE A 91 16.70 -2.15 -15.63
CA ILE A 91 18.09 -1.90 -15.23
C ILE A 91 18.23 -0.47 -14.70
N VAL A 92 18.89 -0.33 -13.55
CA VAL A 92 19.21 0.97 -12.95
C VAL A 92 20.14 1.74 -13.90
N PRO A 93 19.78 2.96 -14.31
CA PRO A 93 20.62 3.76 -15.22
C PRO A 93 22.05 3.92 -14.72
N GLY A 94 23.02 3.68 -15.61
CA GLY A 94 24.45 3.75 -15.26
C GLY A 94 25.03 2.46 -14.66
N THR A 95 24.24 1.39 -14.60
CA THR A 95 24.69 0.07 -14.17
C THR A 95 24.51 -0.96 -15.29
N GLU A 96 25.23 -2.07 -15.21
CA GLU A 96 25.20 -3.15 -16.20
C GLU A 96 24.17 -4.24 -15.83
N ASN A 97 24.05 -4.53 -14.53
CA ASN A 97 23.36 -5.70 -14.03
C ASN A 97 22.57 -5.47 -12.74
N ILE A 98 22.37 -4.21 -12.34
CA ILE A 98 21.53 -3.86 -11.19
C ILE A 98 20.17 -3.44 -11.72
N VAL A 99 19.11 -3.94 -11.10
CA VAL A 99 17.73 -3.66 -11.50
C VAL A 99 16.98 -2.99 -10.36
N TYR A 100 15.94 -2.23 -10.69
CA TYR A 100 14.92 -1.87 -9.73
C TYR A 100 14.13 -3.14 -9.42
N ALA A 101 14.34 -3.66 -8.21
CA ALA A 101 13.69 -4.89 -7.77
C ALA A 101 12.18 -4.66 -7.63
N GLU A 102 11.40 -5.51 -8.28
CA GLU A 102 9.96 -5.63 -8.08
C GLU A 102 9.68 -6.56 -6.87
N TYR A 103 8.43 -6.97 -6.66
CA TYR A 103 8.04 -7.84 -5.54
C TYR A 103 8.93 -9.08 -5.41
N SER A 104 9.55 -9.26 -4.23
CA SER A 104 10.59 -10.27 -3.98
C SER A 104 10.33 -11.04 -2.69
N TYR A 105 10.66 -12.33 -2.69
CA TYR A 105 10.80 -13.11 -1.45
C TYR A 105 12.26 -13.29 -1.06
N TRP A 106 12.47 -13.73 0.18
CA TRP A 106 13.76 -14.18 0.75
C TRP A 106 14.84 -13.10 0.83
N THR A 107 15.02 -12.52 2.01
CA THR A 107 16.06 -11.52 2.28
C THR A 107 17.38 -12.15 2.77
N VAL A 108 17.82 -13.22 2.10
CA VAL A 108 18.99 -14.04 2.50
C VAL A 108 20.28 -13.21 2.54
N GLY A 109 20.39 -12.19 1.69
CA GLY A 109 21.53 -11.29 1.71
C GLY A 109 21.26 -9.94 1.05
N TYR A 110 21.75 -8.87 1.68
CA TYR A 110 21.61 -7.51 1.17
C TYR A 110 22.67 -6.56 1.72
N VAL A 111 22.86 -5.45 1.02
CA VAL A 111 23.64 -4.30 1.51
C VAL A 111 22.69 -3.15 1.79
N ILE A 112 22.85 -2.52 2.95
CA ILE A 112 22.04 -1.37 3.37
C ILE A 112 22.95 -0.20 3.74
N THR A 113 22.52 1.03 3.42
CA THR A 113 23.18 2.26 3.87
C THR A 113 22.63 2.70 5.22
N ARG A 114 23.37 3.57 5.92
CA ARG A 114 22.92 4.08 7.22
C ARG A 114 21.62 4.88 7.11
N GLU A 115 21.42 5.60 6.02
CA GLU A 115 20.18 6.35 5.78
C GLU A 115 19.03 5.39 5.47
N GLY A 116 19.27 4.31 4.71
CA GLY A 116 18.33 3.20 4.56
C GLY A 116 17.92 2.59 5.90
N ALA A 117 18.88 2.25 6.76
CA ALA A 117 18.61 1.69 8.08
C ALA A 117 17.78 2.64 8.97
N LYS A 118 18.05 3.94 8.92
CA LYS A 118 17.24 4.95 9.63
C LYS A 118 15.81 5.00 9.10
N LYS A 119 15.62 4.94 7.78
CA LYS A 119 14.27 4.88 7.17
C LYS A 119 13.51 3.66 7.67
N LEU A 120 14.15 2.48 7.70
CA LEU A 120 13.55 1.24 8.20
C LEU A 120 13.23 1.26 9.70
N ILE A 121 14.04 1.91 10.55
CA ILE A 121 13.75 2.02 11.98
C ILE A 121 12.65 3.06 12.25
N ASN A 122 12.69 4.18 11.54
CA ASN A 122 11.73 5.27 11.71
C ASN A 122 10.31 4.92 11.25
N SER A 123 10.14 3.88 10.41
CA SER A 123 8.82 3.32 10.08
C SER A 123 8.17 2.56 11.25
N LYS A 124 8.87 2.44 12.40
CA LYS A 124 8.39 1.79 13.63
C LYS A 124 7.95 0.33 13.42
N PRO A 125 8.80 -0.52 12.83
CA PRO A 125 8.42 -1.89 12.49
C PRO A 125 8.09 -2.78 13.69
N LEU A 126 8.53 -2.41 14.91
CA LEU A 126 8.19 -3.14 16.14
C LEU A 126 6.82 -2.79 16.72
N GLU A 127 6.24 -1.64 16.34
CA GLU A 127 4.88 -1.23 16.73
C GLU A 127 3.81 -1.86 15.79
N TYR A 128 4.21 -2.24 14.57
CA TYR A 128 3.37 -2.78 13.50
C TYR A 128 4.16 -3.79 12.66
N LEU A 129 4.39 -4.98 13.20
CA LEU A 129 5.26 -5.97 12.55
C LEU A 129 4.57 -6.56 11.31
N LEU A 130 4.79 -5.90 10.17
CA LEU A 130 4.45 -6.28 8.80
C LEU A 130 5.73 -6.08 7.95
N PRO A 131 5.96 -6.86 6.89
CA PRO A 131 6.94 -6.52 5.86
C PRO A 131 6.72 -5.08 5.39
N VAL A 132 7.81 -4.32 5.19
CA VAL A 132 7.76 -2.89 4.78
C VAL A 132 7.03 -2.69 3.43
N ASP A 133 6.96 -3.76 2.65
CA ASP A 133 6.34 -3.84 1.33
C ASP A 133 4.80 -3.96 1.35
N GLU A 134 4.20 -4.10 2.54
CA GLU A 134 2.75 -4.25 2.68
C GLU A 134 2.03 -2.93 3.03
N TYR A 135 2.74 -1.79 2.97
CA TYR A 135 2.21 -0.48 3.32
C TYR A 135 1.34 0.10 2.19
N LEU A 136 0.10 -0.40 2.11
CA LEU A 136 -1.04 0.07 1.31
C LEU A 136 -0.69 0.63 -0.08
N PRO A 137 -0.97 -0.06 -1.19
CA PRO A 137 -0.96 0.60 -2.48
C PRO A 137 -2.15 1.58 -2.58
N ILE A 138 -1.96 2.69 -3.28
CA ILE A 138 -3.04 3.66 -3.57
C ILE A 138 -3.20 3.83 -5.08
N MET A 139 -4.45 3.75 -5.55
CA MET A 139 -4.80 4.04 -6.93
C MET A 139 -5.70 5.27 -7.00
N ILE A 140 -5.38 6.21 -7.88
CA ILE A 140 -6.16 7.44 -8.10
C ILE A 140 -6.54 7.57 -9.57
N ARG A 141 -7.81 7.83 -9.84
CA ARG A 141 -8.33 8.22 -11.15
C ARG A 141 -9.11 9.50 -10.97
N SER A 142 -8.77 10.54 -11.75
CA SER A 142 -9.51 11.79 -11.73
C SER A 142 -9.61 12.36 -13.14
N ASP A 143 -10.84 12.55 -13.58
CA ASP A 143 -11.21 12.99 -14.92
C ASP A 143 -12.49 13.85 -14.84
N HIS A 144 -12.86 14.50 -15.95
CA HIS A 144 -14.13 15.24 -16.03
C HIS A 144 -14.34 16.25 -14.88
N ASN A 145 -13.26 16.93 -14.46
CA ASN A 145 -13.30 17.91 -13.39
C ASN A 145 -13.67 19.31 -13.93
N GLU A 146 -14.58 19.99 -13.24
CA GLU A 146 -14.92 21.39 -13.50
C GLU A 146 -14.01 22.38 -12.75
N ASP A 147 -13.19 21.89 -11.82
CA ASP A 147 -12.37 22.65 -10.87
C ASP A 147 -10.89 22.20 -10.83
N ASP A 148 -10.14 22.70 -9.85
CA ASP A 148 -8.70 22.45 -9.68
C ASP A 148 -8.37 21.12 -8.99
N SER A 149 -9.30 20.16 -8.93
CA SER A 149 -9.12 18.88 -8.23
C SER A 149 -7.84 18.13 -8.65
N ILE A 150 -7.55 18.06 -9.96
CA ILE A 150 -6.34 17.41 -10.47
C ILE A 150 -5.07 18.16 -10.01
N ALA A 151 -5.08 19.49 -10.05
CA ALA A 151 -3.92 20.30 -9.65
C ALA A 151 -3.62 20.13 -8.14
N ILE A 152 -4.66 20.16 -7.30
CA ILE A 152 -4.54 19.95 -5.86
C ILE A 152 -4.04 18.53 -5.56
N THR A 153 -4.61 17.52 -6.22
CA THR A 153 -4.22 16.11 -6.04
C THR A 153 -2.76 15.87 -6.44
N LYS A 154 -2.29 16.46 -7.55
CA LYS A 154 -0.87 16.42 -7.95
C LYS A 154 0.05 17.03 -6.90
N LEU A 155 -0.33 18.15 -6.28
CA LEU A 155 0.45 18.79 -5.22
C LEU A 155 0.50 17.94 -3.94
N TRP A 156 -0.63 17.32 -3.60
CA TRP A 156 -0.71 16.39 -2.47
C TRP A 156 0.16 15.15 -2.70
N LEU A 157 0.04 14.50 -3.87
CA LEU A 157 0.83 13.32 -4.25
C LEU A 157 2.33 13.57 -4.12
N LYS A 158 2.86 14.71 -4.59
CA LYS A 158 4.28 15.08 -4.44
C LYS A 158 4.79 15.02 -2.99
N ARG A 159 3.90 15.17 -2.01
CA ARG A 159 4.24 15.15 -0.58
C ARG A 159 4.06 13.77 0.04
N VAL A 160 3.08 12.99 -0.42
CA VAL A 160 2.66 11.76 0.25
C VAL A 160 3.03 10.48 -0.48
N GLU A 161 3.38 10.55 -1.77
CA GLU A 161 3.77 9.38 -2.57
C GLU A 161 4.83 8.51 -1.87
N PRO A 162 5.88 9.07 -1.22
CA PRO A 162 6.86 8.26 -0.47
C PRO A 162 6.31 7.53 0.77
N LEU A 163 5.06 7.77 1.16
CA LEU A 163 4.41 7.13 2.32
C LEU A 163 3.65 5.85 1.94
N TYR A 164 3.48 5.59 0.63
CA TYR A 164 2.77 4.42 0.12
C TYR A 164 3.76 3.49 -0.60
N HIS A 165 3.53 2.18 -0.49
CA HIS A 165 4.39 1.18 -1.13
C HIS A 165 4.32 1.24 -2.66
N ASN A 166 3.12 1.49 -3.20
CA ASN A 166 2.90 1.64 -4.63
C ASN A 166 1.81 2.70 -4.87
N VAL A 167 2.05 3.59 -5.83
CA VAL A 167 1.13 4.67 -6.18
C VAL A 167 0.88 4.59 -7.68
N ASP A 168 -0.36 4.34 -8.06
CA ASP A 168 -0.79 4.38 -9.45
C ASP A 168 -1.81 5.51 -9.65
N PHE A 169 -1.56 6.43 -10.57
CA PHE A 169 -2.46 7.54 -10.80
C PHE A 169 -2.61 7.87 -12.29
N ALA A 170 -3.84 8.21 -12.69
CA ALA A 170 -4.12 8.74 -14.02
C ALA A 170 -5.06 9.95 -13.93
N PHE A 171 -4.71 11.00 -14.68
CA PHE A 171 -5.44 12.26 -14.72
C PHE A 171 -5.81 12.62 -16.15
N ASP A 172 -7.11 12.84 -16.40
CA ASP A 172 -7.60 13.32 -17.69
C ASP A 172 -8.19 14.73 -17.56
N GLU A 173 -7.49 15.69 -18.15
CA GLU A 173 -7.89 17.11 -18.20
C GLU A 173 -8.57 17.47 -19.54
N SER A 174 -8.68 16.53 -20.48
CA SER A 174 -9.16 16.78 -21.85
C SER A 174 -10.66 17.06 -21.92
N GLN A 175 -11.44 16.46 -21.01
CA GLN A 175 -12.87 16.67 -20.90
C GLN A 175 -13.20 17.18 -19.50
N LYS A 176 -14.07 18.19 -19.43
CA LYS A 176 -14.52 18.77 -18.14
C LYS A 176 -15.84 18.21 -17.65
N THR A 177 -16.64 17.61 -18.53
CA THR A 177 -17.99 17.15 -18.22
C THR A 177 -18.35 15.95 -19.09
N PHE A 178 -19.06 14.97 -18.54
CA PHE A 178 -19.69 13.94 -19.36
C PHE A 178 -20.73 14.58 -20.29
N TYR A 179 -20.51 14.46 -21.61
CA TYR A 179 -21.50 14.81 -22.62
C TYR A 179 -22.83 14.11 -22.25
N PHE A 180 -23.94 14.86 -22.26
CA PHE A 180 -25.31 14.39 -21.99
C PHE A 180 -25.78 14.27 -20.53
N SER A 181 -25.04 14.78 -19.53
CA SER A 181 -25.66 15.00 -18.20
C SER A 181 -26.70 16.13 -18.29
N LYS A 182 -28.00 15.82 -18.17
CA LYS A 182 -29.08 16.82 -18.21
C LYS A 182 -28.99 17.82 -17.04
N ASN A 183 -28.40 17.39 -15.93
CA ASN A 183 -28.12 18.18 -14.73
C ASN A 183 -27.09 17.44 -13.86
N ARG A 184 -26.58 18.11 -12.80
CA ARG A 184 -25.52 17.59 -11.91
C ARG A 184 -25.83 16.26 -11.22
N VAL A 185 -27.11 15.94 -11.04
CA VAL A 185 -27.57 14.71 -10.35
C VAL A 185 -27.90 13.57 -11.31
N HIS A 186 -28.07 13.85 -12.60
CA HIS A 186 -28.40 12.84 -13.59
C HIS A 186 -27.14 12.23 -14.19
N TRP A 187 -26.89 10.97 -13.86
CA TRP A 187 -25.80 10.18 -14.43
C TRP A 187 -26.34 9.38 -15.62
N SER A 188 -25.70 9.53 -16.79
CA SER A 188 -26.02 8.72 -17.97
C SER A 188 -25.53 7.28 -17.80
N ASN A 189 -26.09 6.34 -18.57
CA ASN A 189 -25.60 4.96 -18.60
C ASN A 189 -24.10 4.89 -18.96
N ASP A 190 -23.63 5.75 -19.86
CA ASP A 190 -22.22 5.83 -20.23
C ASP A 190 -21.34 6.26 -19.05
N ARG A 191 -21.82 7.22 -18.24
CA ARG A 191 -21.11 7.63 -17.01
C ARG A 191 -21.06 6.48 -16.00
N PHE A 192 -22.15 5.73 -15.83
CA PHE A 192 -22.13 4.54 -14.97
C PHE A 192 -21.16 3.48 -15.49
N ALA A 193 -21.19 3.17 -16.79
CA ALA A 193 -20.28 2.22 -17.41
C ALA A 193 -18.81 2.64 -17.24
N HIS A 194 -18.53 3.94 -17.36
CA HIS A 194 -17.20 4.50 -17.12
C HIS A 194 -16.74 4.30 -15.68
N ILE A 195 -17.56 4.68 -14.68
CA ILE A 195 -17.22 4.47 -13.26
C ILE A 195 -17.05 2.98 -12.94
N ILE A 196 -17.89 2.11 -13.51
CA ILE A 196 -17.75 0.65 -13.36
C ILE A 196 -16.40 0.20 -13.92
N SER A 197 -15.99 0.71 -15.09
CA SER A 197 -14.69 0.35 -15.69
C SER A 197 -13.51 0.79 -14.83
N LEU A 198 -13.57 1.98 -14.21
CA LEU A 198 -12.53 2.45 -13.28
C LEU A 198 -12.48 1.60 -12.00
N LYS A 199 -13.63 1.16 -11.49
CA LYS A 199 -13.68 0.27 -10.33
C LYS A 199 -13.16 -1.13 -10.64
N GLU A 200 -13.46 -1.66 -11.83
CA GLU A 200 -12.89 -2.92 -12.31
C GLU A 200 -11.37 -2.79 -12.46
N GLU A 201 -10.88 -1.70 -13.04
CA GLU A 201 -9.45 -1.41 -13.13
C GLU A 201 -8.77 -1.41 -11.75
N ALA A 202 -9.39 -0.75 -10.77
CA ALA A 202 -8.91 -0.72 -9.39
C ALA A 202 -8.84 -2.12 -8.77
N PHE A 203 -9.86 -2.94 -9.01
CA PHE A 203 -9.89 -4.31 -8.53
C PHE A 203 -8.80 -5.16 -9.17
N GLN A 204 -8.56 -5.01 -10.48
CA GLN A 204 -7.46 -5.69 -11.17
C GLN A 204 -6.09 -5.21 -10.67
N PHE A 205 -5.93 -3.92 -10.38
CA PHE A 205 -4.73 -3.39 -9.75
C PHE A 205 -4.49 -4.03 -8.38
N ALA A 206 -5.49 -4.02 -7.49
CA ALA A 206 -5.40 -4.64 -6.17
C ALA A 206 -5.02 -6.14 -6.22
N ARG A 207 -5.56 -6.88 -7.19
CA ARG A 207 -5.22 -8.30 -7.42
C ARG A 207 -3.78 -8.51 -7.87
N ARG A 208 -3.21 -7.57 -8.63
CA ARG A 208 -1.80 -7.62 -9.07
C ARG A 208 -0.84 -7.17 -7.97
N SER A 209 -1.31 -6.33 -7.05
CA SER A 209 -0.54 -5.81 -5.93
C SER A 209 -0.56 -6.71 -4.69
N SER A 210 -1.10 -7.94 -4.78
CA SER A 210 -1.16 -8.91 -3.68
C SER A 210 -1.72 -8.32 -2.37
N THR A 211 -2.83 -7.58 -2.47
CA THR A 211 -3.50 -6.95 -1.31
C THR A 211 -4.57 -7.86 -0.70
N ASP A 212 -4.68 -7.87 0.64
CA ASP A 212 -5.72 -8.62 1.36
C ASP A 212 -7.08 -7.92 1.36
N PHE A 213 -7.07 -6.57 1.30
CA PHE A 213 -8.27 -5.74 1.36
C PHE A 213 -8.26 -4.67 0.27
N VAL A 214 -9.45 -4.32 -0.24
CA VAL A 214 -9.61 -3.25 -1.23
C VAL A 214 -10.58 -2.20 -0.70
N PHE A 215 -10.05 -1.04 -0.31
CA PHE A 215 -10.88 0.06 0.15
C PHE A 215 -11.20 1.05 -0.98
N PHE A 216 -12.41 0.98 -1.50
CA PHE A 216 -12.95 1.97 -2.43
C PHE A 216 -13.43 3.20 -1.65
N CYS A 217 -12.86 4.38 -1.96
CA CYS A 217 -13.25 5.64 -1.34
C CYS A 217 -13.49 6.71 -2.41
N ASP A 218 -14.70 7.25 -2.45
CA ASP A 218 -15.05 8.39 -3.30
C ASP A 218 -14.38 9.67 -2.74
N VAL A 219 -14.10 10.63 -3.63
CA VAL A 219 -13.33 11.85 -3.29
C VAL A 219 -14.09 12.82 -2.36
N ASP A 220 -15.41 12.71 -2.30
CA ASP A 220 -16.28 13.53 -1.44
C ASP A 220 -16.50 12.92 -0.04
N VAL A 221 -15.85 11.79 0.25
CA VAL A 221 -15.86 11.17 1.58
C VAL A 221 -14.85 11.85 2.50
N LEU A 222 -15.32 12.26 3.69
CA LEU A 222 -14.48 12.81 4.76
C LEU A 222 -14.43 11.85 5.95
N LEU A 223 -13.39 11.01 6.00
CA LEU A 223 -13.13 10.15 7.15
C LEU A 223 -12.46 10.96 8.27
N THR A 224 -13.24 11.32 9.29
CA THR A 224 -12.75 12.08 10.46
C THR A 224 -12.22 11.19 11.57
N ASN A 225 -12.62 9.91 11.60
CA ASN A 225 -12.10 8.94 12.54
C ASN A 225 -10.83 8.29 11.98
N PRO A 226 -9.64 8.52 12.58
CA PRO A 226 -8.39 7.96 12.08
C PRO A 226 -8.29 6.43 12.23
N LYS A 227 -9.18 5.81 13.00
CA LYS A 227 -9.23 4.35 13.21
C LYS A 227 -10.21 3.64 12.27
N THR A 228 -10.76 4.34 11.27
CA THR A 228 -11.82 3.79 10.42
C THR A 228 -11.39 2.47 9.79
N LEU A 229 -10.24 2.43 9.11
CA LEU A 229 -9.77 1.22 8.43
C LEU A 229 -9.48 0.08 9.41
N ASP A 230 -8.82 0.36 10.54
CA ASP A 230 -8.61 -0.62 11.60
C ASP A 230 -9.92 -1.23 12.10
N ILE A 231 -10.97 -0.42 12.27
CA ILE A 231 -12.27 -0.90 12.74
C ILE A 231 -12.88 -1.82 11.69
N LEU A 232 -12.89 -1.41 10.42
CA LEU A 232 -13.51 -2.16 9.33
C LEU A 232 -12.81 -3.52 9.09
N ILE A 233 -11.47 -3.54 9.08
CA ILE A 233 -10.70 -4.79 8.92
C ILE A 233 -11.04 -5.80 10.01
N LYS A 234 -11.13 -5.33 11.27
CA LYS A 234 -11.40 -6.19 12.44
C LYS A 234 -12.79 -6.80 12.47
N LEU A 235 -13.72 -6.28 11.66
CA LEU A 235 -15.03 -6.89 11.52
C LEU A 235 -14.95 -8.20 10.73
N ASN A 236 -13.87 -8.41 9.96
CA ASN A 236 -13.62 -9.62 9.19
C ASN A 236 -14.83 -10.03 8.33
N LEU A 237 -15.37 -9.05 7.61
CA LEU A 237 -16.53 -9.19 6.73
C LEU A 237 -16.08 -9.07 5.27
N PRO A 238 -16.74 -9.78 4.33
CA PRO A 238 -16.37 -9.73 2.92
C PRO A 238 -16.65 -8.38 2.26
N ILE A 239 -17.62 -7.63 2.78
CA ILE A 239 -17.95 -6.27 2.36
C ILE A 239 -18.41 -5.51 3.60
N VAL A 240 -17.79 -4.36 3.87
CA VAL A 240 -18.17 -3.50 4.98
C VAL A 240 -17.96 -2.02 4.67
N SER A 241 -18.78 -1.16 5.25
CA SER A 241 -18.73 0.28 5.01
C SER A 241 -18.89 1.03 6.32
N PRO A 242 -18.11 2.10 6.56
CA PRO A 242 -18.40 3.00 7.65
C PRO A 242 -19.68 3.78 7.31
N MET A 243 -20.56 3.97 8.30
CA MET A 243 -21.74 4.81 8.10
C MET A 243 -21.30 6.27 7.91
N LEU A 244 -21.60 6.81 6.74
CA LEU A 244 -21.41 8.22 6.39
C LEU A 244 -22.76 8.90 6.30
N ILE A 245 -22.85 10.11 6.84
CA ILE A 245 -24.06 10.94 6.81
C ILE A 245 -23.67 12.28 6.20
N SER A 246 -24.51 12.80 5.30
CA SER A 246 -24.30 14.11 4.70
C SER A 246 -24.38 15.22 5.75
N ALA A 247 -23.74 16.36 5.50
CA ALA A 247 -23.70 17.48 6.46
C ALA A 247 -25.09 18.04 6.84
N ASN A 248 -26.10 17.84 5.99
CA ASN A 248 -27.49 18.22 6.25
C ASN A 248 -28.35 17.08 6.84
N HIS A 249 -27.76 15.91 7.11
CA HIS A 249 -28.42 14.71 7.62
C HIS A 249 -29.56 14.16 6.75
N LEU A 250 -29.62 14.54 5.46
CA LEU A 250 -30.65 14.07 4.54
C LEU A 250 -30.27 12.79 3.79
N TYR A 251 -28.99 12.47 3.71
CA TYR A 251 -28.49 11.34 2.94
C TYR A 251 -27.45 10.55 3.74
N SER A 252 -27.39 9.25 3.48
CA SER A 252 -26.35 8.35 3.98
C SER A 252 -25.79 7.51 2.84
N ASN A 253 -24.70 6.80 3.11
CA ASN A 253 -24.02 5.96 2.12
C ASN A 253 -24.51 4.50 2.10
N PHE A 254 -25.75 4.25 2.48
CA PHE A 254 -26.35 2.91 2.49
C PHE A 254 -27.84 2.95 2.12
N TRP A 255 -28.34 1.83 1.60
CA TRP A 255 -29.75 1.65 1.26
C TRP A 255 -30.34 0.51 2.08
N ALA A 256 -31.49 0.78 2.69
CA ALA A 256 -32.26 -0.18 3.46
C ALA A 256 -33.76 0.05 3.24
N LEU A 257 -34.60 -0.87 3.71
CA LEU A 257 -36.05 -0.62 3.75
C LEU A 257 -36.35 0.54 4.71
N GLU A 258 -37.43 1.28 4.47
CA GLU A 258 -37.73 2.53 5.19
C GLU A 258 -37.76 2.37 6.72
N GLU A 259 -38.35 1.26 7.21
CA GLU A 259 -38.39 0.94 8.65
C GLU A 259 -36.99 0.65 9.21
N GLU A 260 -36.19 -0.15 8.49
CA GLU A 260 -34.82 -0.49 8.89
C GLU A 260 -33.92 0.75 8.88
N TYR A 261 -34.05 1.59 7.86
CA TYR A 261 -33.32 2.85 7.74
C TYR A 261 -33.53 3.73 8.97
N THR A 262 -34.79 3.90 9.36
CA THR A 262 -35.16 4.71 10.53
C THR A 262 -34.55 4.14 11.81
N ILE A 263 -34.58 2.81 11.98
CA ILE A 263 -33.98 2.13 13.13
C ILE A 263 -32.47 2.36 13.16
N ILE A 264 -31.76 2.14 12.05
CA ILE A 264 -30.30 2.29 11.95
C ILE A 264 -29.89 3.72 12.30
N MET A 265 -30.58 4.71 11.72
CA MET A 265 -30.31 6.13 11.99
C MET A 265 -30.60 6.52 13.44
N SER A 266 -31.53 5.82 14.12
CA SER A 266 -31.87 6.09 15.52
C SER A 266 -30.93 5.45 16.54
N GLN A 267 -30.33 4.30 16.21
CA GLN A 267 -29.46 3.56 17.14
C GLN A 267 -28.06 4.17 17.27
N GLY A 268 -27.58 4.84 16.22
CA GLY A 268 -26.36 5.66 16.24
C GLY A 268 -25.04 4.89 16.23
N VAL A 269 -24.96 3.69 16.82
CA VAL A 269 -23.76 2.84 16.83
C VAL A 269 -24.16 1.37 16.75
N GLY A 270 -23.58 0.64 15.80
CA GLY A 270 -23.79 -0.80 15.66
C GLY A 270 -23.32 -1.33 14.31
N GLU A 271 -23.46 -2.64 14.13
CA GLU A 271 -23.25 -3.34 12.86
C GLU A 271 -24.60 -3.71 12.27
N PHE A 272 -24.84 -3.26 11.03
CA PHE A 272 -26.14 -3.39 10.39
C PHE A 272 -26.01 -4.06 9.03
N LYS A 273 -26.85 -5.06 8.78
CA LYS A 273 -27.01 -5.63 7.44
C LYS A 273 -27.95 -4.74 6.66
N VAL A 274 -27.51 -4.33 5.48
CA VAL A 274 -28.25 -3.43 4.58
C VAL A 274 -28.21 -3.98 3.16
N SER A 275 -29.09 -3.48 2.30
CA SER A 275 -29.22 -3.99 0.93
C SER A 275 -28.10 -3.49 0.01
N MET A 276 -27.54 -2.31 0.29
CA MET A 276 -26.42 -1.74 -0.46
C MET A 276 -25.63 -0.78 0.43
N VAL A 277 -24.32 -0.72 0.24
CA VAL A 277 -23.42 0.34 0.73
C VAL A 277 -22.69 0.98 -0.45
N HIS A 278 -22.30 2.24 -0.32
CA HIS A 278 -21.54 2.96 -1.34
C HIS A 278 -20.60 4.01 -0.73
N SER A 279 -19.88 4.72 -1.61
CA SER A 279 -18.93 5.81 -1.32
C SER A 279 -17.67 5.49 -0.52
N ALA A 280 -17.75 4.64 0.50
CA ALA A 280 -16.60 4.13 1.23
C ALA A 280 -16.84 2.65 1.53
N VAL A 281 -16.16 1.74 0.85
CA VAL A 281 -16.44 0.29 0.94
C VAL A 281 -15.12 -0.47 1.00
N LEU A 282 -14.96 -1.26 2.05
CA LEU A 282 -13.87 -2.23 2.24
C LEU A 282 -14.36 -3.62 1.84
#